data_AF-A0A9N8JTF8-F1
#
_entry.id   AF-A0A9N8JTF8-F1
#
_cell.length_a   1.000
_cell.length_b   1.000
_cell.length_c   1.000
_cell.angle_alpha   90.00
_cell.angle_beta   90.00
_cell.angle_gamma   90.00
#
_symmetry.space_group_name_H-M   'P 1'
#
loop_
_entity.id
_entity.type
_entity.pdbx_description
1 polymer ?
#
loop_
_entity_poly.entity_id
_entity_poly.type
_entity_poly.pdbx_seq_one_letter_code
_entity_poly.pdbx_strand_id
1 'polypeptide(L)'
;MNHARPVVMRASCSTSSLPFAPSPLTSFLACNEARNLSQSLLRSRFTLNTGLRNFSACTTFSARNRFVPRSPPVVQKTGRASTQDGQRLVRRRRDPPTWRDYDPEIGIPLPSGELDQTTITEIFGPDMHCDDGNHILRLMHYRRLSGSLIDVGIDFPRESGISPEMASRALEYIRTLDPAFDENEAGAAWAESEIMKVEQQYMARAERLGIYKRTDDSQTDESQPSAGTSDIYGESALDKLRKANKARWMEEDRKKEEAKKQQEADQVAALKAGAKNNDSGVEAKEETGKIFSPFDEIALAQPTQKAWLEPVERKPWVKYYEEQATIIKDNKIPNLSNLRRLGPSALVLLAVLAGCWMLDETYNPPPRSARMFPDVPPAIATLGAITAINLAVFVAWRIPPLWRTMNKTFQVTAAYPFAIGTLGAQFSHQSFRHLFVNLAMLWPFGWVCKFRVMHRCSYLALTKCHAVHDDVGRGTFLAVYLACGTVGTYGSLAFNVFAKRWMNYSFGSSTAVIGTMAAACLVRAK
;
A
#
# COMPACT_ATOMS: atom_id res chain seq x y z
N MET A 1 -20.73 -11.26 -97.92
CA MET A 1 -20.99 -11.02 -96.48
C MET A 1 -19.81 -11.64 -95.69
N ASN A 2 -18.59 -11.21 -96.02
CA ASN A 2 -17.78 -10.16 -95.37
C ASN A 2 -17.31 -10.64 -93.98
N HIS A 3 -16.18 -11.37 -93.91
CA HIS A 3 -14.80 -10.86 -93.69
C HIS A 3 -14.61 -10.31 -92.26
N ALA A 4 -13.61 -10.64 -91.45
CA ALA A 4 -12.31 -11.24 -91.71
C ALA A 4 -11.64 -11.86 -90.45
N ARG A 5 -10.58 -12.60 -90.77
CA ARG A 5 -9.50 -13.24 -90.00
C ARG A 5 -8.77 -12.40 -88.91
N PRO A 6 -7.95 -13.08 -88.07
CA PRO A 6 -7.16 -12.49 -86.98
C PRO A 6 -5.84 -11.89 -87.46
N VAL A 7 -5.25 -10.98 -86.65
CA VAL A 7 -3.91 -10.43 -86.89
C VAL A 7 -2.95 -10.79 -85.75
N VAL A 8 -1.83 -11.34 -86.20
CA VAL A 8 -0.57 -11.70 -85.52
C VAL A 8 0.47 -10.61 -85.84
N MET A 9 1.60 -10.61 -85.09
CA MET A 9 2.91 -9.93 -85.33
C MET A 9 3.14 -8.68 -84.48
N ARG A 10 4.33 -8.41 -83.91
CA ARG A 10 5.69 -8.96 -84.11
C ARG A 10 6.60 -8.58 -82.93
N ALA A 11 7.57 -9.46 -82.65
CA ALA A 11 8.76 -9.20 -81.86
C ALA A 11 9.84 -8.44 -82.67
N SER A 12 10.78 -7.80 -81.96
CA SER A 12 12.24 -7.68 -82.22
C SER A 12 12.77 -6.40 -81.54
N CYS A 13 13.66 -6.44 -80.54
CA CYS A 13 15.08 -6.85 -80.54
C CYS A 13 16.05 -5.68 -80.80
N SER A 14 16.77 -5.26 -79.75
CA SER A 14 18.22 -4.96 -79.74
C SER A 14 18.61 -4.57 -78.29
N THR A 15 19.37 -5.38 -77.52
CA THR A 15 20.86 -5.53 -77.48
C THR A 15 21.57 -4.18 -77.37
N SER A 16 22.51 -3.87 -76.49
CA SER A 16 23.46 -4.53 -75.57
C SER A 16 24.11 -3.34 -74.79
N SER A 17 24.80 -3.39 -73.65
CA SER A 17 25.85 -4.29 -73.15
C SER A 17 26.23 -3.82 -71.74
N LEU A 18 26.37 -4.75 -70.79
CA LEU A 18 27.22 -4.62 -69.60
C LEU A 18 28.71 -4.65 -70.03
N PRO A 19 29.68 -4.28 -69.17
CA PRO A 19 30.29 -5.35 -68.37
C PRO A 19 30.76 -4.98 -66.94
N PHE A 20 30.70 -6.02 -66.09
CA PHE A 20 31.69 -6.46 -65.09
C PHE A 20 31.91 -5.71 -63.75
N ALA A 21 31.63 -6.47 -62.67
CA ALA A 21 32.17 -6.39 -61.31
C ALA A 21 33.51 -7.19 -61.21
N PRO A 22 34.05 -7.66 -60.04
CA PRO A 22 34.13 -7.15 -58.65
C PRO A 22 35.56 -7.24 -58.00
N SER A 23 35.81 -6.50 -56.89
CA SER A 23 36.80 -6.75 -55.76
C SER A 23 38.33 -6.82 -56.09
N PRO A 24 39.33 -6.74 -55.14
CA PRO A 24 39.33 -7.05 -53.70
C PRO A 24 40.17 -6.13 -52.74
N LEU A 25 40.23 -6.56 -51.47
CA LEU A 25 41.08 -6.12 -50.33
C LEU A 25 42.59 -6.04 -50.63
N THR A 26 43.31 -5.06 -50.05
CA THR A 26 44.46 -5.26 -49.11
C THR A 26 45.16 -3.94 -48.70
N SER A 27 45.32 -3.81 -47.38
CA SER A 27 46.35 -3.19 -46.53
C SER A 27 47.66 -2.65 -47.13
N PHE A 28 48.14 -1.50 -46.62
CA PHE A 28 49.54 -1.12 -46.25
C PHE A 28 49.50 0.34 -45.70
N LEU A 29 49.52 0.61 -44.38
CA LEU A 29 50.62 0.78 -43.41
C LEU A 29 51.60 1.95 -43.61
N ALA A 30 51.94 2.55 -42.45
CA ALA A 30 52.93 3.60 -42.12
C ALA A 30 52.44 5.06 -42.21
N CYS A 31 52.63 5.96 -41.22
CA CYS A 31 53.49 5.94 -40.03
C CYS A 31 53.05 6.99 -38.97
N ASN A 32 53.14 6.58 -37.70
CA ASN A 32 53.54 7.31 -36.48
C ASN A 32 53.05 8.75 -36.17
N GLU A 33 52.36 8.93 -35.04
CA GLU A 33 53.02 9.30 -33.77
C GLU A 33 52.07 9.04 -32.58
N ALA A 34 52.46 8.11 -31.71
CA ALA A 34 51.89 7.93 -30.39
C ALA A 34 52.79 8.64 -29.38
N ARG A 35 52.22 9.50 -28.54
CA ARG A 35 52.83 9.87 -27.25
C ARG A 35 51.86 9.53 -26.13
N ASN A 36 52.17 8.43 -25.47
CA ASN A 36 51.78 8.17 -24.10
C ASN A 36 52.50 9.17 -23.19
N LEU A 37 51.76 9.88 -22.34
CA LEU A 37 52.28 10.35 -21.06
C LEU A 37 51.19 10.15 -20.00
N SER A 38 51.46 9.17 -19.16
CA SER A 38 50.72 8.87 -17.94
C SER A 38 51.18 9.78 -16.80
N GLN A 39 50.27 10.06 -15.87
CA GLN A 39 50.49 10.48 -14.48
C GLN A 39 50.98 11.92 -14.25
N SER A 40 50.10 12.79 -13.76
CA SER A 40 49.91 12.98 -12.30
C SER A 40 49.25 14.34 -12.00
N LEU A 41 48.29 14.27 -11.07
CA LEU A 41 47.95 15.27 -10.04
C LEU A 41 47.68 16.71 -10.47
N LEU A 42 46.41 17.14 -10.32
CA LEU A 42 46.09 18.34 -9.54
C LEU A 42 44.65 18.29 -9.01
N ARG A 43 44.56 18.59 -7.71
CA ARG A 43 43.37 18.67 -6.85
C ARG A 43 42.34 19.71 -7.34
N SER A 44 41.05 19.38 -7.19
CA SER A 44 40.00 20.31 -6.76
C SER A 44 38.78 19.49 -6.30
N ARG A 45 38.66 19.18 -5.00
CA ARG A 45 37.74 19.79 -4.02
C ARG A 45 36.36 20.20 -4.57
N PHE A 46 35.43 19.25 -4.57
CA PHE A 46 34.02 19.53 -4.24
C PHE A 46 33.50 18.47 -3.28
N THR A 47 33.36 18.89 -2.02
CA THR A 47 32.60 18.22 -0.96
C THR A 47 31.12 18.48 -1.20
N LEU A 48 30.31 17.43 -1.33
CA LEU A 48 28.86 17.51 -1.10
C LEU A 48 28.43 16.32 -0.24
N ASN A 49 27.99 16.69 0.95
CA ASN A 49 27.58 15.88 2.08
C ASN A 49 26.22 15.24 1.78
N THR A 50 26.17 13.95 1.49
CA THR A 50 24.90 13.21 1.29
C THR A 50 24.48 12.54 2.60
N GLY A 51 23.85 13.33 3.48
CA GLY A 51 23.15 12.82 4.65
C GLY A 51 21.75 12.33 4.27
N LEU A 52 21.60 11.04 3.94
CA LEU A 52 20.30 10.37 3.93
C LEU A 52 20.15 9.57 5.23
N ARG A 53 19.39 10.14 6.16
CA ARG A 53 18.96 9.51 7.41
C ARG A 53 17.94 8.42 7.10
N ASN A 54 18.34 7.16 7.24
CA ASN A 54 17.42 6.03 7.35
C ASN A 54 16.94 5.96 8.81
N PHE A 55 15.66 6.25 9.05
CA PHE A 55 15.01 5.93 10.31
C PHE A 55 14.58 4.45 10.27
N SER A 56 15.31 3.61 11.00
CA SER A 56 14.94 2.23 11.32
C SER A 56 14.94 2.13 12.83
N ALA A 57 13.75 2.04 13.42
CA ALA A 57 13.57 1.76 14.84
C ALA A 57 12.93 0.37 14.97
N CYS A 58 13.74 -0.60 15.39
CA CYS A 58 13.28 -1.86 15.97
C CYS A 58 13.64 -1.82 17.45
N THR A 59 12.64 -1.91 18.31
CA THR A 59 12.80 -2.41 19.67
C THR A 59 12.03 -3.71 19.76
N THR A 60 12.78 -4.81 19.86
CA THR A 60 12.30 -6.12 20.24
C THR A 60 12.09 -6.14 21.75
N PHE A 61 10.87 -6.46 22.22
CA PHE A 61 10.70 -7.05 23.54
C PHE A 61 9.74 -8.24 23.45
N SER A 62 10.29 -9.39 23.81
CA SER A 62 9.63 -10.67 23.96
C SER A 62 9.05 -10.74 25.36
N ALA A 63 7.74 -10.89 25.49
CA ALA A 63 7.09 -11.23 26.76
C ALA A 63 6.19 -12.44 26.53
N ARG A 64 6.60 -13.55 27.15
CA ARG A 64 6.02 -14.89 27.06
C ARG A 64 4.92 -15.00 28.11
N ASN A 65 3.70 -14.59 27.80
CA ASN A 65 2.59 -14.71 28.76
C ASN A 65 1.91 -16.07 28.71
N ARG A 66 2.07 -16.81 29.80
CA ARG A 66 1.41 -18.06 30.12
C ARG A 66 0.04 -17.70 30.74
N PHE A 67 -1.01 -17.66 29.92
CA PHE A 67 -2.38 -17.40 30.40
C PHE A 67 -2.98 -18.66 31.03
N VAL A 68 -3.37 -18.55 32.30
CA VAL A 68 -4.34 -19.45 32.96
C VAL A 68 -5.54 -18.59 33.33
N PRO A 69 -6.74 -18.84 32.79
CA PRO A 69 -7.92 -18.06 33.17
C PRO A 69 -8.45 -18.53 34.52
N ARG A 70 -8.64 -17.59 35.47
CA ARG A 70 -9.50 -17.78 36.65
C ARG A 70 -10.86 -17.14 36.39
N SER A 71 -11.91 -17.85 36.76
CA SER A 71 -13.31 -17.44 36.67
C SER A 71 -13.68 -16.34 37.68
N PRO A 72 -14.64 -15.45 37.37
CA PRO A 72 -15.03 -14.34 38.23
C PRO A 72 -15.88 -14.80 39.44
N PRO A 73 -15.90 -14.04 40.56
CA PRO A 73 -16.66 -14.40 41.74
C PRO A 73 -18.15 -14.11 41.60
N VAL A 74 -18.95 -15.04 42.11
CA VAL A 74 -20.41 -15.01 42.20
C VAL A 74 -20.83 -13.98 43.26
N VAL A 75 -21.59 -12.95 42.85
CA VAL A 75 -22.28 -12.02 43.76
C VAL A 75 -23.65 -12.60 44.11
N GLN A 76 -23.82 -13.07 45.35
CA GLN A 76 -25.12 -13.46 45.88
C GLN A 76 -25.93 -12.21 46.28
N LYS A 77 -27.07 -12.00 45.63
CA LYS A 77 -28.12 -11.06 46.06
C LYS A 77 -28.90 -11.67 47.22
N THR A 78 -28.98 -10.96 48.35
CA THR A 78 -29.99 -11.23 49.38
C THR A 78 -30.83 -9.99 49.65
N GLY A 79 -32.14 -10.13 49.39
CA GLY A 79 -33.19 -9.89 50.38
C GLY A 79 -33.47 -8.47 50.86
N ARG A 80 -34.61 -7.94 50.41
CA ARG A 80 -35.29 -6.72 50.84
C ARG A 80 -35.97 -6.94 52.22
N ALA A 81 -35.79 -6.01 53.17
CA ALA A 81 -36.69 -5.81 54.30
C ALA A 81 -36.69 -4.33 54.73
N SER A 82 -37.87 -3.84 55.12
CA SER A 82 -38.23 -2.43 55.29
C SER A 82 -38.03 -1.89 56.71
N THR A 83 -37.82 -0.56 56.76
CA THR A 83 -38.24 0.41 57.80
C THR A 83 -37.74 0.22 59.25
N GLN A 84 -36.85 1.12 59.69
CA GLN A 84 -37.17 2.08 60.74
C GLN A 84 -36.13 3.21 60.85
N ASP A 85 -36.67 4.40 61.05
CA ASP A 85 -35.99 5.66 61.29
C ASP A 85 -35.18 5.61 62.60
N GLY A 86 -34.00 6.19 62.59
CA GLY A 86 -33.04 6.07 63.67
C GLY A 86 -31.69 6.66 63.28
N GLN A 87 -31.58 7.98 63.42
CA GLN A 87 -30.35 8.73 63.27
C GLN A 87 -29.22 8.11 64.12
N ARG A 88 -28.37 7.33 63.46
CA ARG A 88 -27.05 6.96 63.98
C ARG A 88 -26.04 7.33 62.92
N LEU A 89 -25.41 8.49 63.12
CA LEU A 89 -24.24 8.94 62.37
C LEU A 89 -23.11 7.93 62.58
N VAL A 90 -23.14 6.85 61.80
CA VAL A 90 -21.98 5.99 61.61
C VAL A 90 -20.99 6.86 60.85
N ARG A 91 -19.96 7.35 61.54
CA ARG A 91 -18.74 7.85 60.91
C ARG A 91 -18.24 6.72 60.02
N ARG A 92 -18.65 6.73 58.74
CA ARG A 92 -18.05 5.92 57.68
C ARG A 92 -16.57 6.26 57.75
N ARG A 93 -15.75 5.29 58.14
CA ARG A 93 -14.29 5.38 58.03
C ARG A 93 -14.05 5.75 56.56
N ARG A 94 -13.64 7.00 56.29
CA ARG A 94 -13.37 7.43 54.92
C ARG A 94 -12.19 6.57 54.48
N ASP A 95 -12.40 5.75 53.45
CA ASP A 95 -11.31 5.08 52.77
C ASP A 95 -10.31 6.15 52.30
N PRO A 96 -8.99 5.87 52.32
CA PRO A 96 -8.02 6.84 51.87
C PRO A 96 -8.37 7.29 50.44
N PRO A 97 -8.28 8.61 50.14
CA PRO A 97 -8.60 9.11 48.81
C PRO A 97 -7.73 8.38 47.79
N THR A 98 -8.38 7.80 46.79
CA THR A 98 -7.70 7.08 45.72
C THR A 98 -7.31 8.08 44.63
N TRP A 99 -6.42 7.70 43.71
CA TRP A 99 -6.04 8.54 42.56
C TRP A 99 -7.24 9.08 41.76
N ARG A 100 -8.38 8.37 41.77
CA ARG A 100 -9.64 8.77 41.11
C ARG A 100 -10.29 10.03 41.69
N ASP A 101 -9.95 10.39 42.92
CA ASP A 101 -10.50 11.55 43.60
C ASP A 101 -9.72 12.85 43.29
N TYR A 102 -8.61 12.74 42.55
CA TYR A 102 -7.73 13.85 42.19
C TYR A 102 -7.87 14.22 40.72
N ASP A 103 -7.68 15.51 40.42
CA ASP A 103 -7.67 16.03 39.06
C ASP A 103 -6.37 15.59 38.32
N PRO A 104 -6.47 14.99 37.12
CA PRO A 104 -5.32 14.65 36.30
C PRO A 104 -4.34 15.81 36.03
N GLU A 105 -4.83 17.06 35.99
CA GLU A 105 -4.01 18.24 35.69
C GLU A 105 -3.27 18.78 36.91
N ILE A 106 -3.75 18.52 38.13
CA ILE A 106 -3.13 18.98 39.38
C ILE A 106 -2.18 17.90 39.93
N GLY A 107 -2.54 16.63 39.72
CA GLY A 107 -1.80 15.46 40.18
C GLY A 107 -2.09 15.09 41.64
N ILE A 108 -1.32 14.13 42.18
CA ILE A 108 -1.50 13.60 43.54
C ILE A 108 -0.34 14.08 44.41
N PRO A 109 -0.61 14.62 45.62
CA PRO A 109 0.46 14.99 46.54
C PRO A 109 1.31 13.78 46.93
N LEU A 110 2.61 14.01 47.14
CA LEU A 110 3.54 12.95 47.55
C LEU A 110 3.18 12.46 48.97
N PRO A 111 3.42 11.18 49.30
CA PRO A 111 3.18 10.64 50.64
C PRO A 111 3.91 11.39 51.76
N SER A 112 5.09 11.94 51.45
CA SER A 112 5.94 12.70 52.38
C SER A 112 5.60 14.20 52.46
N GLY A 113 4.63 14.67 51.66
CA GLY A 113 4.36 16.10 51.49
C GLY A 113 5.22 16.75 50.39
N GLU A 114 5.10 18.07 50.24
CA GLU A 114 5.90 18.85 49.30
C GLU A 114 7.37 18.87 49.73
N LEU A 115 8.28 18.81 48.77
CA LEU A 115 9.72 18.77 49.03
C LEU A 115 10.31 20.18 49.10
N ASP A 116 11.37 20.34 49.90
CA ASP A 116 12.12 21.58 50.00
C ASP A 116 12.98 21.87 48.76
N GLN A 117 13.30 23.15 48.53
CA GLN A 117 14.09 23.63 47.39
C GLN A 117 15.44 22.90 47.24
N THR A 118 16.08 22.51 48.34
CA THR A 118 17.36 21.79 48.33
C THR A 118 17.24 20.41 47.67
N THR A 119 16.19 19.66 48.02
CA THR A 119 15.90 18.35 47.44
C THR A 119 15.44 18.45 45.99
N ILE A 120 14.64 19.47 45.65
CA ILE A 120 14.23 19.74 44.26
C ILE A 120 15.45 20.06 43.39
N THR A 121 16.40 20.83 43.93
CA THR A 121 17.66 21.16 43.23
C THR A 121 18.52 19.92 42.98
N GLU A 122 18.52 18.96 43.90
CA GLU A 122 19.22 17.68 43.74
C GLU A 122 18.58 16.80 42.64
N ILE A 123 17.25 16.78 42.55
CA ILE A 123 16.51 15.94 41.59
C ILE A 123 16.53 16.54 40.18
N PHE A 124 16.25 17.84 40.04
CA PHE A 124 16.04 18.48 38.73
C PHE A 124 17.23 19.33 38.27
N GLY A 125 18.06 19.82 39.18
CA GLY A 125 19.17 20.75 38.92
C GLY A 125 18.95 22.16 39.49
N PRO A 126 19.97 23.04 39.40
CA PRO A 126 19.98 24.36 40.03
C PRO A 126 18.97 25.36 39.46
N ASP A 127 18.47 25.13 38.25
CA ASP A 127 17.61 26.08 37.54
C ASP A 127 16.10 25.88 37.82
N MET A 128 15.74 24.92 38.69
CA MET A 128 14.33 24.55 38.95
C MET A 128 13.75 25.24 40.20
N HIS A 129 12.57 25.83 40.06
CA HIS A 129 11.82 26.42 41.18
C HIS A 129 11.10 25.33 42.01
N CYS A 130 10.99 25.52 43.33
CA CYS A 130 10.38 24.57 44.27
C CYS A 130 8.97 24.12 43.84
N ASP A 131 8.11 25.09 43.53
CA ASP A 131 6.71 24.85 43.20
C ASP A 131 6.54 24.06 41.89
N ASP A 132 7.35 24.38 40.88
CA ASP A 132 7.34 23.72 39.58
C ASP A 132 7.84 22.27 39.68
N GLY A 133 8.93 22.06 40.42
CA GLY A 133 9.46 20.73 40.69
C GLY A 133 8.47 19.84 41.44
N ASN A 134 7.82 20.38 42.48
CA ASN A 134 6.78 19.69 43.22
C ASN A 134 5.54 19.41 42.34
N HIS A 135 5.16 20.33 41.44
CA HIS A 135 4.07 20.10 40.49
C HIS A 135 4.37 18.95 39.51
N ILE A 136 5.58 18.90 38.95
CA ILE A 136 6.00 17.81 38.05
C ILE A 136 5.98 16.46 38.80
N LEU A 137 6.42 16.44 40.07
CA LEU A 137 6.37 15.24 40.91
C LEU A 137 4.92 14.78 41.16
N ARG A 138 3.99 15.70 41.45
CA ARG A 138 2.56 15.36 41.62
C ARG A 138 1.94 14.75 40.36
N LEU A 139 2.27 15.32 39.21
CA LEU A 139 1.79 14.85 37.91
C LEU A 139 2.32 13.46 37.57
N MET A 140 3.62 13.22 37.75
CA MET A 140 4.21 11.90 37.55
C MET A 140 3.65 10.87 38.54
N HIS A 141 3.40 11.28 39.79
CA HIS A 141 2.84 10.40 40.80
C HIS A 141 1.41 9.97 40.43
N TYR A 142 0.60 10.90 39.92
CA TYR A 142 -0.72 10.59 39.36
C TYR A 142 -0.63 9.62 38.18
N ARG A 143 0.24 9.86 37.19
CA ARG A 143 0.38 8.97 36.01
C ARG A 143 0.83 7.56 36.39
N ARG A 144 1.68 7.43 37.41
CA ARG A 144 2.13 6.15 37.96
C ARG A 144 0.99 5.40 38.64
N LEU A 145 0.28 6.05 39.58
CA LEU A 145 -0.79 5.43 40.35
C LEU A 145 -2.04 5.09 39.53
N SER A 146 -2.38 5.94 38.56
CA SER A 146 -3.52 5.72 37.67
C SER A 146 -3.25 4.67 36.59
N GLY A 147 -1.98 4.38 36.28
CA GLY A 147 -1.59 3.54 35.15
C GLY A 147 -1.63 4.25 33.80
N SER A 148 -1.94 5.55 33.75
CA SER A 148 -2.01 6.33 32.51
C SER A 148 -0.65 6.52 31.83
N LEU A 149 0.45 6.16 32.50
CA LEU A 149 1.80 6.20 31.95
C LEU A 149 1.95 5.36 30.67
N ILE A 150 1.19 4.26 30.54
CA ILE A 150 1.24 3.40 29.34
C ILE A 150 0.64 4.07 28.09
N ASP A 151 -0.30 4.98 28.28
CA ASP A 151 -1.06 5.63 27.22
C ASP A 151 -0.48 7.02 26.88
N VAL A 152 -0.33 7.88 27.90
CA VAL A 152 0.14 9.27 27.73
C VAL A 152 1.67 9.35 27.70
N GLY A 153 2.37 8.41 28.31
CA GLY A 153 3.83 8.41 28.40
C GLY A 153 4.41 9.47 29.34
N ILE A 154 5.71 9.74 29.16
CA ILE A 154 6.50 10.70 29.95
C ILE A 154 6.44 12.11 29.33
N ASP A 155 6.01 12.20 28.07
CA ASP A 155 5.97 13.46 27.34
C ASP A 155 4.81 14.36 27.81
N PHE A 156 5.02 15.67 27.69
CA PHE A 156 4.02 16.70 27.94
C PHE A 156 3.90 17.63 26.73
N PRO A 157 2.76 18.33 26.57
CA PRO A 157 2.62 19.37 25.57
C PRO A 157 3.69 20.45 25.74
N ARG A 158 4.18 21.02 24.63
CA ARG A 158 5.23 22.07 24.67
C ARG A 158 4.81 23.31 25.46
N GLU A 159 3.51 23.53 25.61
CA GLU A 159 2.92 24.67 26.32
C GLU A 159 3.13 24.61 27.84
N SER A 160 3.30 23.41 28.43
CA SER A 160 3.52 23.28 29.87
C SER A 160 4.97 23.54 30.30
N GLY A 161 5.91 23.70 29.35
CA GLY A 161 7.33 23.93 29.65
C GLY A 161 8.07 22.73 30.25
N ILE A 162 7.42 21.57 30.40
CA ILE A 162 8.01 20.37 31.00
C ILE A 162 8.78 19.56 29.96
N SER A 163 10.10 19.51 30.09
CA SER A 163 10.99 18.67 29.29
C SER A 163 10.85 17.18 29.67
N PRO A 164 10.94 16.24 28.71
CA PRO A 164 10.90 14.81 28.98
C PRO A 164 12.01 14.34 29.94
N GLU A 165 13.17 15.01 29.92
CA GLU A 165 14.26 14.71 30.85
C GLU A 165 13.86 15.00 32.31
N MET A 166 13.17 16.12 32.54
CA MET A 166 12.69 16.48 33.87
C MET A 166 11.64 15.48 34.36
N ALA A 167 10.70 15.10 33.48
CA ALA A 167 9.69 14.09 33.80
C ALA A 167 10.29 12.71 34.10
N SER A 168 11.36 12.30 33.40
CA SER A 168 12.06 11.04 33.68
C SER A 168 12.74 11.01 35.06
N ARG A 169 13.41 12.11 35.46
CA ARG A 169 14.03 12.24 36.80
C ARG A 169 12.98 12.25 37.90
N ALA A 170 11.87 12.95 37.69
CA ALA A 170 10.72 12.94 38.59
C ALA A 170 10.16 11.51 38.79
N LEU A 171 9.99 10.77 37.69
CA LEU A 171 9.49 9.40 37.74
C LEU A 171 10.47 8.44 38.45
N GLU A 172 11.77 8.57 38.19
CA GLU A 172 12.80 7.80 38.88
C GLU A 172 12.76 8.04 40.40
N TYR A 173 12.66 9.30 40.81
CA TYR A 173 12.51 9.65 42.23
C TYR A 173 11.24 9.04 42.84
N ILE A 174 10.10 9.12 42.17
CA ILE A 174 8.84 8.56 42.68
C ILE A 174 8.89 7.03 42.82
N ARG A 175 9.63 6.34 41.95
CA ARG A 175 9.86 4.89 42.06
C ARG A 175 10.69 4.53 43.30
N THR A 176 11.56 5.43 43.77
CA THR A 176 12.30 5.21 45.03
C THR A 176 11.41 5.32 46.27
N LEU A 177 10.34 6.14 46.22
CA LEU A 177 9.42 6.33 47.35
C LEU A 177 8.54 5.11 47.61
N ASP A 178 8.08 4.44 46.56
CA ASP A 178 7.30 3.21 46.68
C ASP A 178 7.75 2.16 45.65
N PRO A 179 8.80 1.38 45.95
CA PRO A 179 9.31 0.35 45.05
C PRO A 179 8.40 -0.88 44.92
N ALA A 180 7.46 -1.07 45.85
CA ALA A 180 6.60 -2.26 45.89
C ALA A 180 5.37 -2.15 44.97
N PHE A 181 5.06 -0.94 44.49
CA PHE A 181 3.94 -0.68 43.59
C PHE A 181 4.16 -1.27 42.19
N ASP A 182 3.22 -2.10 41.74
CA ASP A 182 3.23 -2.71 40.40
C ASP A 182 2.63 -1.77 39.34
N GLU A 183 3.51 -1.07 38.63
CA GLU A 183 3.13 -0.18 37.52
C GLU A 183 2.47 -0.94 36.35
N ASN A 184 2.80 -2.22 36.16
CA ASN A 184 2.28 -3.02 35.05
C ASN A 184 0.83 -3.43 35.31
N GLU A 185 0.49 -3.78 36.55
CA GLU A 185 -0.89 -4.10 36.94
C GLU A 185 -1.79 -2.85 36.84
N ALA A 186 -1.31 -1.70 37.34
CA ALA A 186 -2.03 -0.43 37.20
C ALA A 186 -2.23 -0.05 35.72
N GLY A 187 -1.20 -0.21 34.88
CA GLY A 187 -1.29 0.02 33.45
C GLY A 187 -2.27 -0.92 32.73
N ALA A 188 -2.32 -2.19 33.13
CA ALA A 188 -3.29 -3.15 32.60
C ALA A 188 -4.73 -2.76 32.96
N ALA A 189 -4.98 -2.38 34.22
CA ALA A 189 -6.29 -1.92 34.67
C ALA A 189 -6.73 -0.63 33.96
N TRP A 190 -5.81 0.31 33.71
CA TRP A 190 -6.07 1.50 32.90
C TRP A 190 -6.46 1.13 31.47
N ALA A 191 -5.68 0.27 30.82
CA ALA A 191 -5.95 -0.18 29.46
C ALA A 191 -7.31 -0.88 29.33
N GLU A 192 -7.68 -1.75 30.27
CA GLU A 192 -8.99 -2.39 30.32
C GLU A 192 -10.12 -1.35 30.45
N SER A 193 -9.94 -0.34 31.31
CA SER A 193 -10.94 0.71 31.50
C SER A 193 -11.13 1.59 30.26
N GLU A 194 -10.04 1.90 29.55
CA GLU A 194 -10.12 2.71 28.32
C GLU A 194 -10.72 1.90 27.16
N ILE A 195 -10.43 0.59 27.09
CA ILE A 195 -11.09 -0.33 26.14
C ILE A 195 -12.59 -0.35 26.41
N MET A 196 -13.03 -0.52 27.66
CA MET A 196 -14.46 -0.53 27.99
C MET A 196 -15.15 0.80 27.64
N LYS A 197 -14.49 1.93 27.89
CA LYS A 197 -15.02 3.26 27.57
C LYS A 197 -15.16 3.46 26.05
N VAL A 198 -14.17 3.05 25.28
CA VAL A 198 -14.19 3.08 23.82
C VAL A 198 -15.25 2.12 23.27
N GLU A 199 -15.36 0.92 23.82
CA GLU A 199 -16.38 -0.07 23.48
C GLU A 199 -17.79 0.49 23.73
N GLN A 200 -18.03 1.13 24.86
CA GLN A 200 -19.30 1.81 25.16
C GLN A 200 -19.62 2.92 24.14
N GLN A 201 -18.62 3.71 23.71
CA GLN A 201 -18.82 4.70 22.66
C GLN A 201 -19.20 4.06 21.31
N TYR A 202 -18.56 2.94 20.96
CA TYR A 202 -18.90 2.19 19.76
C TYR A 202 -20.30 1.58 19.85
N MET A 203 -20.67 0.99 20.99
CA MET A 203 -22.00 0.44 21.24
C MET A 203 -23.07 1.53 21.13
N ALA A 204 -22.91 2.68 21.79
CA ALA A 204 -23.85 3.80 21.71
C ALA A 204 -23.98 4.35 20.28
N ARG A 205 -22.87 4.38 19.52
CA ARG A 205 -22.90 4.76 18.10
C ARG A 205 -23.62 3.72 17.25
N ALA A 206 -23.42 2.44 17.51
CA ALA A 206 -24.07 1.34 16.80
C ALA A 206 -25.57 1.28 17.09
N GLU A 207 -25.99 1.58 18.32
CA GLU A 207 -27.39 1.79 18.72
C GLU A 207 -28.01 2.96 17.94
N ARG A 208 -27.34 4.11 17.91
CA ARG A 208 -27.81 5.28 17.14
C ARG A 208 -27.94 5.00 15.64
N LEU A 209 -27.09 4.13 15.09
CA LEU A 209 -27.11 3.73 13.68
C LEU A 209 -28.06 2.54 13.40
N GLY A 210 -28.70 1.97 14.43
CA GLY A 210 -29.62 0.83 14.30
C GLY A 210 -28.94 -0.49 13.91
N ILE A 211 -27.62 -0.58 14.02
CA ILE A 211 -26.83 -1.78 13.69
C ILE A 211 -26.80 -2.76 14.87
N TYR A 212 -26.89 -2.22 16.10
CA TYR A 212 -26.83 -2.98 17.34
C TYR A 212 -28.06 -2.68 18.19
N LYS A 213 -28.69 -3.72 18.75
CA LYS A 213 -29.77 -3.61 19.74
C LYS A 213 -29.25 -4.22 21.03
N ARG A 214 -29.27 -3.44 22.11
CA ARG A 214 -28.88 -3.92 23.44
C ARG A 214 -29.87 -5.00 23.88
N THR A 215 -29.38 -6.20 24.13
CA THR A 215 -30.16 -7.28 24.73
C THR A 215 -30.04 -7.12 26.24
N ASP A 216 -30.84 -6.22 26.82
CA ASP A 216 -30.87 -6.10 28.27
C ASP A 216 -31.75 -7.22 28.84
N ASP A 217 -31.12 -8.24 29.44
CA ASP A 217 -31.77 -9.35 30.16
C ASP A 217 -32.49 -8.91 31.47
N SER A 218 -33.02 -7.68 31.51
CA SER A 218 -33.81 -7.19 32.66
C SER A 218 -35.04 -6.35 32.28
N GLN A 219 -35.42 -6.33 31.01
CA GLN A 219 -36.79 -6.04 30.60
C GLN A 219 -37.27 -7.18 29.71
N THR A 220 -38.05 -8.07 30.31
CA THR A 220 -38.97 -8.94 29.61
C THR A 220 -40.01 -8.06 28.91
N ASP A 221 -39.64 -7.47 27.78
CA ASP A 221 -40.63 -7.15 26.76
C ASP A 221 -41.07 -8.51 26.20
N GLU A 222 -42.06 -9.06 26.87
CA GLU A 222 -42.93 -10.09 26.33
C GLU A 222 -43.58 -9.57 25.05
N SER A 223 -42.83 -9.63 23.95
CA SER A 223 -43.43 -10.02 22.69
C SER A 223 -43.56 -11.54 22.75
N GLN A 224 -44.56 -12.01 23.51
CA GLN A 224 -45.00 -13.40 23.43
C GLN A 224 -45.23 -13.72 21.94
N PRO A 225 -44.59 -14.75 21.37
CA PRO A 225 -45.15 -15.35 20.17
C PRO A 225 -46.50 -15.89 20.63
N SER A 226 -47.57 -15.33 20.08
CA SER A 226 -48.93 -15.78 20.34
C SER A 226 -49.01 -17.29 20.11
N ALA A 227 -49.02 -18.03 21.21
CA ALA A 227 -49.43 -19.41 21.27
C ALA A 227 -50.93 -19.44 20.96
N GLY A 228 -51.26 -19.42 19.67
CA GLY A 228 -52.64 -19.23 19.24
C GLY A 228 -52.86 -19.12 17.74
N THR A 229 -51.95 -19.66 16.92
CA THR A 229 -52.31 -20.00 15.54
C THR A 229 -51.47 -21.21 15.17
N SER A 230 -52.10 -22.38 15.16
CA SER A 230 -51.59 -23.49 14.35
C SER A 230 -51.33 -22.92 12.95
N ASP A 231 -50.09 -22.97 12.45
CA ASP A 231 -49.76 -22.55 11.09
C ASP A 231 -50.72 -23.23 10.10
N ILE A 232 -51.74 -22.49 9.65
CA ILE A 232 -52.78 -22.98 8.73
C ILE A 232 -52.17 -23.29 7.35
N TYR A 233 -50.99 -22.71 7.06
CA TYR A 233 -50.16 -23.05 5.92
C TYR A 233 -48.97 -23.90 6.40
N GLY A 234 -48.98 -25.18 6.05
CA GLY A 234 -47.89 -26.10 6.38
C GLY A 234 -46.52 -25.64 5.85
N GLU A 235 -45.46 -26.20 6.43
CA GLU A 235 -44.05 -25.85 6.16
C GLU A 235 -43.77 -25.70 4.64
N SER A 236 -43.55 -24.46 4.22
CA SER A 236 -43.40 -24.09 2.80
C SER A 236 -42.20 -24.80 2.17
N ALA A 237 -42.32 -25.17 0.89
CA ALA A 237 -41.24 -25.82 0.15
C ALA A 237 -39.92 -25.01 0.19
N LEU A 238 -40.01 -23.69 0.31
CA LEU A 238 -38.87 -22.80 0.45
C LEU A 238 -38.20 -22.89 1.83
N ASP A 239 -38.97 -23.12 2.90
CA ASP A 239 -38.43 -23.28 4.25
C ASP A 239 -37.74 -24.63 4.40
N LYS A 240 -38.32 -25.68 3.79
CA LYS A 240 -37.66 -26.99 3.66
C LYS A 240 -36.36 -26.91 2.87
N LEU A 241 -36.35 -26.18 1.75
CA LEU A 241 -35.13 -25.95 0.96
C LEU A 241 -34.09 -25.14 1.74
N ARG A 242 -34.50 -24.11 2.48
CA ARG A 242 -33.60 -23.30 3.32
C ARG A 242 -33.00 -24.14 4.45
N LYS A 243 -33.78 -25.02 5.07
CA LYS A 243 -33.33 -25.94 6.13
C LYS A 243 -32.39 -27.01 5.57
N ALA A 244 -32.68 -27.56 4.39
CA ALA A 244 -31.82 -28.50 3.69
C ALA A 244 -30.50 -27.86 3.25
N ASN A 245 -30.53 -26.64 2.72
CA ASN A 245 -29.30 -25.90 2.35
C ASN A 245 -28.46 -25.55 3.58
N LYS A 246 -29.08 -25.13 4.69
CA LYS A 246 -28.38 -24.89 5.96
C LYS A 246 -27.73 -26.17 6.48
N ALA A 247 -28.44 -27.30 6.46
CA ALA A 247 -27.89 -28.58 6.90
C ALA A 247 -26.71 -29.03 6.03
N ARG A 248 -26.82 -28.91 4.69
CA ARG A 248 -25.72 -29.19 3.77
C ARG A 248 -24.50 -28.31 4.02
N TRP A 249 -24.71 -27.02 4.28
CA TRP A 249 -23.63 -26.10 4.55
C TRP A 249 -22.91 -26.41 5.86
N MET A 250 -23.65 -26.71 6.93
CA MET A 250 -23.07 -27.15 8.22
C MET A 250 -22.27 -28.45 8.08
N GLU A 251 -22.72 -29.37 7.24
CA GLU A 251 -22.00 -30.62 7.00
C GLU A 251 -20.73 -30.43 6.15
N GLU A 252 -20.78 -29.57 5.12
CA GLU A 252 -19.60 -29.19 4.33
C GLU A 252 -18.56 -28.45 5.19
N ASP A 253 -19.00 -27.59 6.11
CA ASP A 253 -18.13 -26.85 7.02
C ASP A 253 -17.44 -27.78 8.02
N ARG A 254 -18.20 -28.70 8.64
CA ARG A 254 -17.64 -29.74 9.50
C ARG A 254 -16.61 -30.60 8.77
N LYS A 255 -16.87 -30.99 7.51
CA LYS A 255 -15.92 -31.74 6.68
C LYS A 255 -14.63 -30.95 6.40
N LYS A 256 -14.73 -29.63 6.19
CA LYS A 256 -13.56 -28.77 6.01
C LYS A 256 -12.75 -28.62 7.29
N GLU A 257 -13.39 -28.47 8.44
CA GLU A 257 -12.70 -28.44 9.73
C GLU A 257 -11.99 -29.76 10.03
N GLU A 258 -12.64 -30.89 9.77
CA GLU A 258 -12.04 -32.22 9.92
C GLU A 258 -10.85 -32.41 8.97
N ALA A 259 -10.96 -31.99 7.70
CA ALA A 259 -9.86 -32.05 6.74
C ALA A 259 -8.69 -31.13 7.15
N LYS A 260 -8.97 -29.94 7.69
CA LYS A 260 -7.94 -29.02 8.20
C LYS A 260 -7.22 -29.63 9.41
N LYS A 261 -7.96 -30.22 10.36
CA LYS A 261 -7.38 -30.93 11.51
C LYS A 261 -6.53 -32.13 11.07
N GLN A 262 -6.94 -32.87 10.04
CA GLN A 262 -6.14 -33.96 9.47
C GLN A 262 -4.85 -33.43 8.83
N GLN A 263 -4.92 -32.36 8.03
CA GLN A 263 -3.72 -31.74 7.44
C GLN A 263 -2.74 -31.20 8.49
N GLU A 264 -3.25 -30.60 9.57
CA GLU A 264 -2.42 -30.14 10.69
C GLU A 264 -1.78 -31.33 11.43
N ALA A 265 -2.52 -32.42 11.65
CA ALA A 265 -2.00 -33.64 12.26
C ALA A 265 -0.92 -34.32 11.40
N ASP A 266 -1.13 -34.38 10.08
CA ASP A 266 -0.17 -34.94 9.12
C ASP A 266 1.10 -34.09 9.03
N GLN A 267 0.98 -32.76 9.09
CA GLN A 267 2.13 -31.85 9.17
C GLN A 267 2.92 -32.05 10.47
N VAL A 268 2.24 -32.15 11.61
CA VAL A 268 2.89 -32.42 12.91
C VAL A 268 3.55 -33.81 12.91
N ALA A 269 2.91 -34.82 12.31
CA ALA A 269 3.47 -36.16 12.16
C ALA A 269 4.70 -36.18 11.24
N ALA A 270 4.67 -35.43 10.13
CA ALA A 270 5.80 -35.29 9.22
C ALA A 270 6.99 -34.56 9.87
N LEU A 271 6.74 -33.50 10.64
CA LEU A 271 7.77 -32.81 11.43
C LEU A 271 8.37 -33.74 12.50
N LYS A 272 7.55 -34.58 13.15
CA LYS A 272 7.99 -35.54 14.17
C LYS A 272 8.76 -36.72 13.57
N ALA A 273 8.38 -37.18 12.37
CA ALA A 273 9.11 -38.20 11.62
C ALA A 273 10.46 -37.67 11.11
N GLY A 274 10.51 -36.42 10.65
CA GLY A 274 11.76 -35.75 10.29
C GLY A 274 12.71 -35.57 11.48
N ALA A 275 12.18 -35.32 12.68
CA ALA A 275 12.97 -35.23 13.90
C ALA A 275 13.56 -36.58 14.36
N LYS A 276 12.89 -37.71 14.05
CA LYS A 276 13.37 -39.07 14.40
C LYS A 276 14.52 -39.58 13.52
N ASN A 277 14.69 -39.03 12.31
CA ASN A 277 15.76 -39.42 11.40
C ASN A 277 17.08 -38.68 11.65
N ASN A 278 17.08 -37.69 12.55
CA ASN A 278 18.26 -36.88 12.87
C ASN A 278 18.86 -37.18 14.25
N ASP A 279 18.45 -38.27 14.91
CA ASP A 279 19.08 -38.71 16.17
C ASP A 279 20.19 -39.73 15.89
N SER A 280 21.27 -39.24 15.29
CA SER A 280 22.58 -39.88 15.35
C SER A 280 23.66 -38.81 15.49
N GLY A 281 23.83 -38.32 16.71
CA GLY A 281 25.08 -37.76 17.23
C GLY A 281 25.46 -36.34 16.82
N VAL A 282 26.06 -35.67 17.80
CA VAL A 282 26.87 -34.43 17.74
C VAL A 282 26.16 -33.13 18.14
N GLU A 283 26.39 -32.81 19.41
CA GLU A 283 26.65 -31.50 20.04
C GLU A 283 26.06 -30.23 19.44
N ALA A 284 25.21 -29.60 20.25
CA ALA A 284 24.74 -28.24 20.08
C ALA A 284 25.90 -27.23 20.16
N LYS A 285 26.15 -26.55 19.04
CA LYS A 285 26.81 -25.23 19.01
C LYS A 285 25.85 -24.22 18.40
N GLU A 286 25.44 -23.26 19.22
CA GLU A 286 24.85 -22.00 18.79
C GLU A 286 25.89 -21.23 17.96
N GLU A 287 25.66 -21.08 16.66
CA GLU A 287 26.34 -20.07 15.85
C GLU A 287 25.34 -19.30 15.00
N THR A 288 25.20 -18.04 15.41
CA THR A 288 24.63 -16.90 14.72
C THR A 288 25.23 -16.74 13.31
N GLY A 289 24.36 -16.70 12.29
CA GLY A 289 24.68 -16.10 10.98
C GLY A 289 25.10 -17.06 9.86
N LYS A 290 24.13 -17.47 9.01
CA LYS A 290 24.31 -17.89 7.61
C LYS A 290 23.09 -17.37 6.84
N ILE A 291 23.16 -16.25 6.11
CA ILE A 291 23.64 -16.10 4.72
C ILE A 291 23.24 -17.27 3.81
N PHE A 292 22.14 -17.04 3.10
CA PHE A 292 21.86 -17.45 1.71
C PHE A 292 22.33 -18.85 1.28
N SER A 293 21.42 -19.82 1.27
CA SER A 293 21.54 -21.02 0.44
C SER A 293 21.17 -20.68 -1.01
N PRO A 294 22.10 -20.82 -1.98
CA PRO A 294 21.86 -20.43 -3.37
C PRO A 294 21.36 -21.64 -4.19
N PHE A 295 20.21 -22.26 -3.87
CA PHE A 295 19.44 -22.98 -4.91
C PHE A 295 18.01 -23.41 -4.57
N ASP A 296 17.54 -23.38 -3.32
CA ASP A 296 16.18 -23.87 -3.04
C ASP A 296 15.14 -22.75 -2.97
N GLU A 297 14.20 -22.85 -3.92
CA GLU A 297 12.79 -22.51 -3.80
C GLU A 297 12.45 -21.09 -3.34
N ILE A 298 12.50 -20.13 -4.29
CA ILE A 298 11.99 -18.77 -4.11
C ILE A 298 10.46 -18.81 -4.11
N ALA A 299 9.87 -19.08 -2.94
CA ALA A 299 8.43 -18.95 -2.72
C ALA A 299 8.01 -17.47 -2.77
N LEU A 300 6.88 -17.18 -3.41
CA LEU A 300 6.26 -15.86 -3.40
C LEU A 300 5.82 -15.53 -1.96
N ALA A 301 6.56 -14.66 -1.27
CA ALA A 301 6.19 -14.21 0.06
C ALA A 301 4.87 -13.42 -0.02
N GLN A 302 3.84 -13.86 0.71
CA GLN A 302 2.65 -13.06 0.90
C GLN A 302 3.01 -11.76 1.66
N PRO A 303 2.38 -10.62 1.35
CA PRO A 303 2.66 -9.38 2.05
C PRO A 303 2.39 -9.57 3.54
N THR A 304 3.35 -9.18 4.38
CA THR A 304 3.23 -9.21 5.84
C THR A 304 2.03 -8.37 6.26
N GLN A 305 0.96 -9.04 6.70
CA GLN A 305 -0.24 -8.38 7.19
C GLN A 305 0.11 -7.67 8.49
N LYS A 306 -0.29 -6.40 8.62
CA LYS A 306 -0.27 -5.70 9.90
C LYS A 306 -1.32 -6.36 10.79
N ALA A 307 -0.87 -7.05 11.84
CA ALA A 307 -1.63 -7.98 12.68
C ALA A 307 -2.87 -7.42 13.43
N TRP A 308 -3.29 -6.18 13.16
CA TRP A 308 -4.27 -5.43 13.97
C TRP A 308 -5.62 -5.22 13.28
N LEU A 309 -5.76 -5.63 12.02
CA LEU A 309 -7.01 -5.53 11.27
C LEU A 309 -7.42 -6.94 10.87
N GLU A 310 -8.58 -7.38 11.35
CA GLU A 310 -9.18 -8.61 10.85
C GLU A 310 -9.30 -8.51 9.32
N PRO A 311 -8.88 -9.54 8.56
CA PRO A 311 -9.06 -9.54 7.13
C PRO A 311 -10.54 -9.38 6.82
N VAL A 312 -10.94 -8.23 6.27
CA VAL A 312 -12.31 -8.04 5.79
C VAL A 312 -12.56 -9.13 4.75
N GLU A 313 -13.36 -10.13 5.12
CA GLU A 313 -13.65 -11.23 4.23
C GLU A 313 -14.36 -10.71 3.00
N ARG A 314 -13.67 -10.77 1.87
CA ARG A 314 -14.26 -10.36 0.60
C ARG A 314 -15.42 -11.29 0.25
N LYS A 315 -16.45 -10.72 -0.35
CA LYS A 315 -17.63 -11.46 -0.81
C LYS A 315 -17.21 -12.67 -1.66
N PRO A 316 -17.89 -13.84 -1.55
CA PRO A 316 -17.48 -15.07 -2.24
C PRO A 316 -17.33 -14.93 -3.75
N TRP A 317 -18.22 -14.17 -4.40
CA TRP A 317 -18.14 -13.93 -5.84
C TRP A 317 -16.91 -13.11 -6.26
N VAL A 318 -16.40 -12.24 -5.37
CA VAL A 318 -15.15 -11.48 -5.63
C VAL A 318 -13.94 -12.40 -5.51
N LYS A 319 -13.92 -13.30 -4.51
CA LYS A 319 -12.87 -14.32 -4.34
C LYS A 319 -12.74 -15.19 -5.59
N TYR A 320 -13.86 -15.61 -6.19
CA TYR A 320 -13.87 -16.35 -7.45
C TYR A 320 -13.11 -15.60 -8.57
N TYR A 321 -13.37 -14.31 -8.77
CA TYR A 321 -12.66 -13.53 -9.79
C TYR A 321 -11.21 -13.24 -9.42
N GLU A 322 -10.89 -13.10 -8.14
CA GLU A 322 -9.54 -12.92 -7.64
C GLU A 322 -8.68 -14.16 -7.95
N GLU A 323 -9.17 -15.36 -7.62
CA GLU A 323 -8.54 -16.63 -7.96
C GLU A 323 -8.35 -16.79 -9.48
N GLN A 324 -9.35 -16.42 -10.29
CA GLN A 324 -9.24 -16.45 -11.75
C GLN A 324 -8.25 -15.42 -12.33
N ALA A 325 -8.00 -14.34 -11.59
CA ALA A 325 -7.08 -13.27 -11.96
C ALA A 325 -5.64 -13.56 -11.50
N THR A 326 -5.43 -14.47 -10.55
CA THR A 326 -4.10 -14.99 -10.21
C THR A 326 -3.53 -15.79 -11.38
N ILE A 327 -2.40 -15.31 -11.92
CA ILE A 327 -1.77 -15.91 -13.10
C ILE A 327 -0.84 -17.04 -12.69
N ILE A 328 -0.14 -16.85 -11.58
CA ILE A 328 0.74 -17.83 -10.95
C ILE A 328 -0.08 -18.47 -9.82
N LYS A 329 -0.58 -19.69 -10.06
CA LYS A 329 -1.39 -20.44 -9.08
C LYS A 329 -0.54 -21.21 -8.08
N ASP A 330 0.57 -21.76 -8.57
CA ASP A 330 1.56 -22.41 -7.73
C ASP A 330 2.45 -21.32 -7.14
N ASN A 331 2.74 -21.33 -5.84
CA ASN A 331 3.61 -20.33 -5.18
C ASN A 331 5.08 -20.35 -5.67
N LYS A 332 5.36 -21.05 -6.77
CA LYS A 332 6.66 -21.19 -7.41
C LYS A 332 6.76 -20.27 -8.62
N ILE A 333 7.86 -19.53 -8.71
CA ILE A 333 8.14 -18.67 -9.85
C ILE A 333 8.44 -19.57 -11.07
N PRO A 334 7.84 -19.33 -12.24
CA PRO A 334 8.15 -20.08 -13.44
C PRO A 334 9.64 -19.97 -13.80
N ASN A 335 10.32 -21.10 -13.99
CA ASN A 335 11.73 -21.14 -14.38
C ASN A 335 11.90 -20.78 -15.87
N LEU A 336 11.92 -19.48 -16.18
CA LEU A 336 12.11 -18.94 -17.53
C LEU A 336 13.47 -18.26 -17.68
N SER A 337 14.13 -18.45 -18.83
CA SER A 337 15.34 -17.71 -19.21
C SER A 337 15.05 -16.22 -19.44
N ASN A 338 16.07 -15.37 -19.28
CA ASN A 338 15.94 -13.92 -19.47
C ASN A 338 15.43 -13.56 -20.87
N LEU A 339 15.88 -14.28 -21.90
CA LEU A 339 15.44 -14.06 -23.27
C LEU A 339 13.95 -14.38 -23.46
N ARG A 340 13.45 -15.44 -22.82
CA ARG A 340 12.02 -15.81 -22.89
C ARG A 340 11.13 -14.82 -22.13
N ARG A 341 11.67 -14.13 -21.12
CA ARG A 341 10.97 -13.08 -20.37
C ARG A 341 10.95 -11.75 -21.12
N LEU A 342 12.05 -11.35 -21.73
CA LEU A 342 12.18 -10.03 -22.37
C LEU A 342 11.88 -10.03 -23.86
N GLY A 343 12.18 -11.12 -24.56
CA GLY A 343 12.07 -11.22 -26.02
C GLY A 343 10.69 -10.87 -26.57
N PRO A 344 9.59 -11.50 -26.11
CA PRO A 344 8.25 -11.19 -26.60
C PRO A 344 7.86 -9.72 -26.39
N SER A 345 8.19 -9.17 -25.22
CA SER A 345 7.96 -7.77 -24.88
C SER A 345 8.80 -6.81 -25.72
N ALA A 346 10.02 -7.21 -26.10
CA ALA A 346 10.91 -6.45 -26.97
C ALA A 346 10.37 -6.39 -28.41
N LEU A 347 9.77 -7.49 -28.91
CA LEU A 347 9.13 -7.50 -30.22
C LEU A 347 7.94 -6.54 -30.28
N VAL A 348 7.12 -6.48 -29.22
CA VAL A 348 6.02 -5.50 -29.12
C VAL A 348 6.57 -4.08 -29.08
N LEU A 349 7.66 -3.84 -28.33
CA LEU A 349 8.32 -2.54 -28.31
C LEU A 349 8.77 -2.12 -29.71
N LEU A 350 9.48 -3.00 -30.44
CA LEU A 350 9.95 -2.73 -31.79
C LEU A 350 8.77 -2.46 -32.75
N ALA A 351 7.69 -3.24 -32.64
CA ALA A 351 6.48 -3.03 -33.43
C ALA A 351 5.82 -1.67 -33.14
N VAL A 352 5.77 -1.25 -31.87
CA VAL A 352 5.24 0.06 -31.49
C VAL A 352 6.14 1.18 -32.00
N LEU A 353 7.46 1.06 -31.88
CA LEU A 353 8.39 2.06 -32.39
C LEU A 353 8.31 2.20 -33.92
N ALA A 354 8.23 1.08 -34.64
CA ALA A 354 8.02 1.08 -36.08
C ALA A 354 6.66 1.71 -36.45
N GLY A 355 5.61 1.39 -35.69
CA GLY A 355 4.29 2.00 -35.85
C GLY A 355 4.28 3.51 -35.58
N CYS A 356 5.02 3.97 -34.56
CA CYS A 356 5.18 5.38 -34.24
C CYS A 356 5.96 6.12 -35.34
N TRP A 357 7.04 5.52 -35.87
CA TRP A 357 7.79 6.08 -36.99
C TRP A 357 6.93 6.17 -38.26
N MET A 358 6.20 5.10 -38.59
CA MET A 358 5.26 5.12 -39.72
C MET A 358 4.15 6.15 -39.53
N LEU A 359 3.62 6.28 -38.31
CA LEU A 359 2.60 7.26 -37.98
C LEU A 359 3.13 8.69 -38.11
N ASP A 360 4.38 8.95 -37.76
CA ASP A 360 5.00 10.27 -37.94
C ASP A 360 5.11 10.65 -39.42
N GLU A 361 5.61 9.73 -40.26
CA GLU A 361 5.83 9.96 -41.69
C GLU A 361 4.55 10.02 -42.53
N THR A 362 3.53 9.23 -42.18
CA THR A 362 2.33 9.06 -43.02
C THR A 362 1.13 9.89 -42.57
N TYR A 363 1.16 10.44 -41.34
CA TYR A 363 0.00 11.10 -40.77
C TYR A 363 -0.21 12.50 -41.33
N ASN A 364 -1.30 12.66 -42.08
CA ASN A 364 -1.80 13.96 -42.52
C ASN A 364 -3.05 14.35 -41.72
N PRO A 365 -3.12 15.55 -41.12
CA PRO A 365 -4.26 15.95 -40.31
C PRO A 365 -5.52 16.10 -41.17
N PRO A 366 -6.65 15.47 -40.78
CA PRO A 366 -7.87 15.52 -41.58
C PRO A 366 -8.45 16.95 -41.64
N PRO A 367 -9.02 17.35 -42.79
CA PRO A 367 -9.71 18.64 -42.92
C PRO A 367 -10.90 18.72 -41.96
N ARG A 368 -11.29 19.94 -41.57
CA ARG A 368 -12.32 20.16 -40.53
C ARG A 368 -13.65 19.45 -40.82
N SER A 369 -14.05 19.37 -42.09
CA SER A 369 -15.27 18.70 -42.54
C SER A 369 -15.27 17.17 -42.34
N ALA A 370 -14.09 16.55 -42.26
CA ALA A 370 -13.95 15.10 -42.08
C ALA A 370 -13.76 14.71 -40.60
N ARG A 371 -13.84 15.67 -39.66
CA ARG A 371 -13.63 15.40 -38.23
C ARG A 371 -14.96 14.99 -37.58
N MET A 372 -14.91 13.96 -36.74
CA MET A 372 -16.04 13.53 -35.90
C MET A 372 -16.54 14.66 -34.98
N PHE A 373 -15.63 15.50 -34.49
CA PHE A 373 -15.93 16.71 -33.72
C PHE A 373 -15.32 17.94 -34.42
N PRO A 374 -16.04 18.59 -35.35
CA PRO A 374 -15.53 19.71 -36.13
C PRO A 374 -15.17 20.95 -35.31
N ASP A 375 -15.82 21.12 -34.15
CA ASP A 375 -15.71 22.33 -33.33
C ASP A 375 -14.65 22.23 -32.22
N VAL A 376 -14.08 21.04 -32.02
CA VAL A 376 -13.05 20.81 -31.01
C VAL A 376 -11.65 20.92 -31.66
N PRO A 377 -10.72 21.69 -31.07
CA PRO A 377 -9.33 21.72 -31.52
C PRO A 377 -8.71 20.32 -31.54
N PRO A 378 -7.89 19.97 -32.56
CA PRO A 378 -7.30 18.64 -32.68
C PRO A 378 -6.50 18.18 -31.45
N ALA A 379 -5.81 19.11 -30.76
CA ALA A 379 -5.06 18.84 -29.54
C ALA A 379 -5.96 18.39 -28.37
N ILE A 380 -7.11 19.04 -28.22
CA ILE A 380 -8.08 18.70 -27.17
C ILE A 380 -8.73 17.35 -27.50
N ALA A 381 -9.00 17.09 -28.79
CA ALA A 381 -9.55 15.80 -29.20
C ALA A 381 -8.59 14.63 -28.91
N THR A 382 -7.28 14.80 -29.10
CA THR A 382 -6.29 13.76 -28.77
C THR A 382 -6.11 13.55 -27.29
N LEU A 383 -5.93 14.62 -26.52
CA LEU A 383 -5.80 14.52 -25.07
C LEU A 383 -7.09 14.02 -24.41
N GLY A 384 -8.24 14.43 -24.93
CA GLY A 384 -9.55 13.94 -24.53
C GLY A 384 -9.68 12.44 -24.78
N ALA A 385 -9.24 11.95 -25.95
CA ALA A 385 -9.23 10.52 -26.25
C ALA A 385 -8.31 9.73 -25.32
N ILE A 386 -7.07 10.20 -25.08
CA ILE A 386 -6.13 9.56 -24.14
C ILE A 386 -6.71 9.55 -22.72
N THR A 387 -7.31 10.65 -22.30
CA THR A 387 -7.98 10.78 -20.99
C THR A 387 -9.15 9.81 -20.87
N ALA A 388 -9.98 9.71 -21.91
CA ALA A 388 -11.10 8.78 -21.96
C ALA A 388 -10.64 7.32 -21.89
N ILE A 389 -9.55 6.96 -22.59
CA ILE A 389 -8.96 5.62 -22.52
C ILE A 389 -8.46 5.33 -21.10
N ASN A 390 -7.68 6.24 -20.51
CA ASN A 390 -7.17 6.07 -19.14
C ASN A 390 -8.30 5.92 -18.11
N LEU A 391 -9.38 6.72 -18.25
CA LEU A 391 -10.54 6.62 -17.39
C LEU A 391 -11.32 5.32 -17.60
N ALA A 392 -11.48 4.88 -18.85
CA ALA A 392 -12.14 3.62 -19.17
C ALA A 392 -11.38 2.42 -18.59
N VAL A 393 -10.05 2.41 -18.71
CA VAL A 393 -9.18 1.38 -18.11
C VAL A 393 -9.24 1.44 -16.58
N PHE A 394 -9.28 2.65 -15.99
CA PHE A 394 -9.47 2.84 -14.56
C PHE A 394 -10.81 2.29 -14.05
N VAL A 395 -11.90 2.49 -14.80
CA VAL A 395 -13.21 1.90 -14.49
C VAL A 395 -13.19 0.39 -14.70
N ALA A 396 -12.52 -0.12 -15.73
CA ALA A 396 -12.39 -1.56 -15.96
C ALA A 396 -11.71 -2.28 -14.78
N TRP A 397 -10.76 -1.64 -14.08
CA TRP A 397 -10.19 -2.17 -12.84
C TRP A 397 -11.19 -2.31 -11.69
N ARG A 398 -12.34 -1.63 -11.74
CA ARG A 398 -13.40 -1.74 -10.72
C ARG A 398 -14.38 -2.88 -10.98
N ILE A 399 -14.26 -3.55 -12.12
CA ILE A 399 -15.16 -4.62 -12.56
C ILE A 399 -14.43 -5.96 -12.37
N PRO A 400 -14.74 -6.77 -11.34
CA PRO A 400 -14.01 -8.02 -11.05
C PRO A 400 -13.94 -9.03 -12.21
N PRO A 401 -14.99 -9.21 -13.03
CA PRO A 401 -14.91 -10.04 -14.22
C PRO A 401 -13.76 -9.71 -15.18
N LEU A 402 -13.31 -8.46 -15.23
CA LEU A 402 -12.27 -8.00 -16.15
C LEU A 402 -10.85 -8.19 -15.59
N TRP A 403 -10.67 -8.46 -14.30
CA TRP A 403 -9.35 -8.51 -13.65
C TRP A 403 -8.37 -9.47 -14.30
N ARG A 404 -8.85 -10.64 -14.77
CA ARG A 404 -8.02 -11.60 -15.50
C ARG A 404 -7.43 -11.00 -16.78
N THR A 405 -8.23 -10.24 -17.53
CA THR A 405 -7.79 -9.57 -18.75
C THR A 405 -6.86 -8.42 -18.40
N MET A 406 -7.24 -7.60 -17.42
CA MET A 406 -6.47 -6.44 -16.97
C MET A 406 -5.07 -6.81 -16.48
N ASN A 407 -4.94 -7.88 -15.68
CA ASN A 407 -3.64 -8.38 -15.21
C ASN A 407 -2.74 -8.88 -16.35
N LYS A 408 -3.32 -9.34 -17.47
CA LYS A 408 -2.58 -9.83 -18.64
C LYS A 408 -2.20 -8.72 -19.61
N THR A 409 -3.07 -7.71 -19.79
CA THR A 409 -2.91 -6.72 -20.85
C THR A 409 -2.56 -5.32 -20.35
N PHE A 410 -2.88 -4.96 -19.12
CA PHE A 410 -2.74 -3.61 -18.56
C PHE A 410 -1.80 -3.56 -17.33
N GLN A 411 -1.01 -4.60 -17.11
CA GLN A 411 -0.02 -4.67 -16.05
C GLN A 411 1.19 -5.48 -16.52
N VAL A 412 2.38 -5.08 -16.09
CA VAL A 412 3.61 -5.83 -16.34
C VAL A 412 4.15 -6.37 -15.02
N THR A 413 4.41 -7.67 -14.99
CA THR A 413 4.99 -8.38 -13.84
C THR A 413 6.32 -9.00 -14.26
N ALA A 414 7.37 -8.81 -13.47
CA ALA A 414 8.70 -9.38 -13.79
C ALA A 414 8.72 -10.92 -13.73
N ALA A 415 7.91 -11.52 -12.85
CA ALA A 415 7.77 -12.98 -12.71
C ALA A 415 7.21 -13.67 -13.96
N TYR A 416 6.24 -13.05 -14.65
CA TYR A 416 5.67 -13.57 -15.89
C TYR A 416 5.14 -12.41 -16.75
N PRO A 417 6.00 -11.79 -17.58
CA PRO A 417 5.60 -10.65 -18.38
C PRO A 417 4.80 -11.10 -19.62
N PHE A 418 3.63 -10.52 -19.81
CA PHE A 418 2.89 -10.64 -21.07
C PHE A 418 3.34 -9.55 -22.04
N ALA A 419 3.60 -9.93 -23.29
CA ALA A 419 4.14 -9.03 -24.31
C ALA A 419 3.24 -7.80 -24.54
N ILE A 420 1.92 -8.00 -24.66
CA ILE A 420 0.98 -6.88 -24.86
C ILE A 420 0.86 -5.97 -23.63
N GLY A 421 1.23 -6.49 -22.45
CA GLY A 421 1.26 -5.75 -21.19
C GLY A 421 2.19 -4.55 -21.25
N THR A 422 3.29 -4.57 -22.03
CA THR A 422 4.21 -3.43 -22.12
C THR A 422 3.57 -2.21 -22.76
N LEU A 423 2.66 -2.41 -23.72
CA LEU A 423 1.88 -1.35 -24.34
C LEU A 423 0.69 -0.94 -23.47
N GLY A 424 -0.10 -1.90 -22.99
CA GLY A 424 -1.31 -1.58 -22.24
C GLY A 424 -1.04 -1.01 -20.85
N ALA A 425 0.04 -1.39 -20.18
CA ALA A 425 0.38 -0.89 -18.85
C ALA A 425 0.52 0.64 -18.78
N GLN A 426 0.83 1.32 -19.89
CA GLN A 426 0.90 2.79 -19.91
C GLN A 426 -0.47 3.45 -19.65
N PHE A 427 -1.57 2.80 -20.02
CA PHE A 427 -2.93 3.34 -19.88
C PHE A 427 -3.59 2.97 -18.55
N SER A 428 -2.87 2.29 -17.66
CA SER A 428 -3.42 1.62 -16.50
C SER A 428 -3.08 2.36 -15.21
N HIS A 429 -4.10 2.72 -14.43
CA HIS A 429 -3.96 3.36 -13.13
C HIS A 429 -4.86 2.65 -12.11
N GLN A 430 -4.35 2.38 -10.90
CA GLN A 430 -5.14 1.76 -9.81
C GLN A 430 -5.62 2.79 -8.78
N SER A 431 -4.82 3.83 -8.53
CA SER A 431 -5.14 4.92 -7.59
C SER A 431 -5.66 6.16 -8.31
N PHE A 432 -6.72 6.77 -7.79
CA PHE A 432 -7.28 8.01 -8.32
C PHE A 432 -6.26 9.16 -8.28
N ARG A 433 -5.48 9.27 -7.19
CA ARG A 433 -4.44 10.32 -7.07
C ARG A 433 -3.38 10.19 -8.17
N HIS A 434 -2.97 8.95 -8.47
CA HIS A 434 -2.00 8.68 -9.52
C HIS A 434 -2.55 9.00 -10.90
N LEU A 435 -3.81 8.65 -11.19
CA LEU A 435 -4.49 9.02 -12.42
C LEU A 435 -4.60 10.55 -12.56
N PHE A 436 -5.08 11.23 -11.52
CA PHE A 436 -5.29 12.67 -11.52
C PHE A 436 -4.00 13.44 -11.82
N VAL A 437 -2.90 13.12 -11.13
CA VAL A 437 -1.60 13.81 -11.36
C VAL A 437 -1.11 13.57 -12.79
N ASN A 438 -1.19 12.34 -13.29
CA ASN A 438 -0.77 12.03 -14.66
C ASN A 438 -1.60 12.79 -15.71
N LEU A 439 -2.92 12.88 -15.53
CA LEU A 439 -3.79 13.67 -16.41
C LEU A 439 -3.48 15.16 -16.28
N ALA A 440 -3.41 15.69 -15.06
CA ALA A 440 -3.12 17.10 -14.81
C ALA A 440 -1.76 17.54 -15.37
N MET A 441 -0.75 16.66 -15.40
CA MET A 441 0.54 16.95 -16.02
C MET A 441 0.50 16.84 -17.56
N LEU A 442 -0.41 16.05 -18.13
CA LEU A 442 -0.56 15.90 -19.58
C LEU A 442 -1.35 17.07 -20.22
N TRP A 443 -2.40 17.55 -19.55
CA TRP A 443 -3.33 18.54 -20.10
C TRP A 443 -2.74 19.92 -20.46
N PRO A 444 -1.72 20.46 -19.77
CA PRO A 444 -1.05 21.70 -20.18
C PRO A 444 -0.46 21.67 -21.59
N PHE A 445 -0.17 20.48 -22.12
CA PHE A 445 0.34 20.31 -23.50
C PHE A 445 -0.73 20.42 -24.58
N GLY A 446 -2.02 20.51 -24.22
CA GLY A 446 -3.11 20.75 -25.19
C GLY A 446 -4.20 21.74 -24.77
N TRP A 447 -4.24 22.20 -23.51
CA TRP A 447 -5.22 23.22 -23.06
C TRP A 447 -4.83 24.67 -23.44
N VAL A 448 -3.65 24.96 -23.98
CA VAL A 448 -3.29 26.36 -24.30
C VAL A 448 -3.84 26.82 -25.66
N CYS A 449 -5.15 26.68 -25.83
CA CYS A 449 -5.93 27.39 -26.82
C CYS A 449 -7.20 27.95 -26.17
N LYS A 450 -7.21 29.28 -25.99
CA LYS A 450 -8.40 30.14 -25.93
C LYS A 450 -9.11 30.33 -24.58
N PHE A 451 -8.36 30.58 -23.50
CA PHE A 451 -8.84 31.46 -22.42
C PHE A 451 -8.22 32.85 -22.61
N ARG A 452 -8.65 33.57 -23.65
CA ARG A 452 -8.52 35.03 -23.71
C ARG A 452 -9.64 35.61 -22.85
N VAL A 453 -9.55 35.44 -21.54
CA VAL A 453 -10.23 36.31 -20.59
C VAL A 453 -9.15 37.24 -20.04
N MET A 454 -9.01 38.33 -20.78
CA MET A 454 -8.75 39.68 -20.29
C MET A 454 -8.54 39.79 -18.77
N HIS A 455 -7.29 39.79 -18.32
CA HIS A 455 -6.87 40.69 -17.25
C HIS A 455 -5.41 41.07 -17.47
N ARG A 456 -5.20 42.36 -17.74
CA ARG A 456 -3.90 43.01 -17.73
C ARG A 456 -3.31 42.84 -16.32
N CYS A 457 -2.25 42.08 -16.19
CA CYS A 457 -1.23 42.30 -15.18
C CYS A 457 0.09 41.73 -15.71
N SER A 458 1.00 42.64 -16.01
CA SER A 458 2.41 42.36 -16.25
C SER A 458 3.02 41.62 -15.05
N TYR A 459 4.07 40.83 -15.33
CA TYR A 459 4.93 40.08 -14.39
C TYR A 459 4.48 38.67 -13.98
N LEU A 460 4.52 37.73 -14.93
CA LEU A 460 5.30 36.49 -14.76
C LEU A 460 5.51 35.84 -16.13
N ALA A 461 6.76 35.73 -16.56
CA ALA A 461 7.14 35.10 -17.82
C ALA A 461 7.02 33.56 -17.76
N LEU A 462 5.79 33.05 -17.57
CA LEU A 462 5.50 31.62 -17.47
C LEU A 462 4.31 31.16 -18.34
N THR A 463 3.87 32.00 -19.26
CA THR A 463 2.62 31.77 -20.02
C THR A 463 2.78 32.04 -21.51
N LYS A 464 3.87 31.55 -22.08
CA LYS A 464 4.03 31.32 -23.53
C LYS A 464 4.18 29.83 -23.80
N CYS A 465 3.33 29.02 -23.17
CA CYS A 465 3.27 27.60 -23.46
C CYS A 465 2.36 27.38 -24.67
N HIS A 466 2.83 27.62 -25.89
CA HIS A 466 2.15 27.08 -27.08
C HIS A 466 2.02 25.56 -26.90
N ALA A 467 0.85 25.01 -27.22
CA ALA A 467 0.62 23.58 -27.14
C ALA A 467 1.69 22.88 -28.00
N VAL A 468 2.48 21.99 -27.40
CA VAL A 468 3.48 21.18 -28.13
C VAL A 468 2.83 20.42 -29.29
N HIS A 469 1.55 20.11 -29.15
CA HIS A 469 0.73 19.55 -30.21
C HIS A 469 0.59 20.45 -31.45
N ASP A 470 0.59 21.78 -31.28
CA ASP A 470 0.51 22.74 -32.39
C ASP A 470 1.89 23.01 -33.00
N ASP A 471 2.96 22.91 -32.20
CA ASP A 471 4.36 23.11 -32.65
C ASP A 471 4.94 21.88 -33.37
N VAL A 472 4.58 20.66 -32.92
CA VAL A 472 5.14 19.39 -33.43
C VAL A 472 4.14 18.64 -34.32
N GLY A 473 2.85 18.97 -34.23
CA GLY A 473 1.80 18.28 -34.95
C GLY A 473 1.26 17.05 -34.21
N ARG A 474 0.03 16.67 -34.57
CA ARG A 474 -0.74 15.61 -33.90
C ARG A 474 -0.08 14.24 -33.99
N GLY A 475 0.47 13.90 -35.16
CA GLY A 475 1.08 12.59 -35.43
C GLY A 475 2.30 12.37 -34.54
N THR A 476 3.25 13.29 -34.63
CA THR A 476 4.49 13.26 -33.84
C THR A 476 4.22 13.29 -32.33
N PHE A 477 3.27 14.09 -31.85
CA PHE A 477 2.90 14.10 -30.43
C PHE A 477 2.43 12.71 -29.96
N LEU A 478 1.54 12.06 -30.72
CA LEU A 478 1.04 10.73 -30.38
C LEU A 478 2.15 9.67 -30.47
N ALA A 479 3.02 9.77 -31.47
CA ALA A 479 4.18 8.90 -31.65
C ALA A 479 5.14 8.98 -30.46
N VAL A 480 5.49 10.19 -30.02
CA VAL A 480 6.33 10.43 -28.84
C VAL A 480 5.68 9.90 -27.57
N TYR A 481 4.39 10.16 -27.36
CA TYR A 481 3.66 9.68 -26.19
C TYR A 481 3.71 8.14 -26.08
N LEU A 482 3.37 7.44 -27.17
CA LEU A 482 3.36 5.97 -27.22
C LEU A 482 4.78 5.38 -27.15
N ALA A 483 5.75 5.97 -27.83
CA ALA A 483 7.14 5.50 -27.84
C ALA A 483 7.79 5.65 -26.45
N CYS A 484 7.72 6.84 -25.83
CA CYS A 484 8.28 7.05 -24.49
C CYS A 484 7.56 6.21 -23.43
N GLY A 485 6.25 6.03 -23.55
CA GLY A 485 5.46 5.15 -22.70
C GLY A 485 5.99 3.72 -22.72
N THR A 486 6.03 3.11 -23.91
CA THR A 486 6.46 1.73 -24.13
C THR A 486 7.94 1.47 -23.85
N VAL A 487 8.83 2.40 -24.23
CA VAL A 487 10.26 2.31 -23.90
C VAL A 487 10.46 2.34 -22.38
N GLY A 488 9.75 3.23 -21.68
CA GLY A 488 9.84 3.33 -20.22
C GLY A 488 9.31 2.08 -19.51
N THR A 489 8.17 1.53 -19.93
CA THR A 489 7.62 0.29 -19.35
C THR A 489 8.52 -0.91 -19.62
N TYR A 490 9.07 -1.04 -20.84
CA TYR A 490 10.03 -2.09 -21.17
C TYR A 490 11.35 -1.94 -20.40
N GLY A 491 11.88 -0.72 -20.28
CA GLY A 491 13.09 -0.45 -19.50
C GLY A 491 12.91 -0.81 -18.02
N SER A 492 11.75 -0.46 -17.45
CA SER A 492 11.37 -0.86 -16.08
C SER A 492 11.28 -2.39 -15.93
N LEU A 493 10.70 -3.09 -16.91
CA LEU A 493 10.65 -4.55 -16.93
C LEU A 493 12.05 -5.16 -16.98
N ALA A 494 12.89 -4.70 -17.92
CA ALA A 494 14.26 -5.18 -18.09
C ALA A 494 15.06 -5.01 -16.80
N PHE A 495 15.00 -3.82 -16.18
CA PHE A 495 15.64 -3.55 -14.90
C PHE A 495 15.19 -4.52 -13.80
N ASN A 496 13.87 -4.74 -13.65
CA ASN A 496 13.34 -5.64 -12.62
C ASN A 496 13.70 -7.11 -12.88
N VAL A 497 13.77 -7.55 -14.14
CA VAL A 497 14.20 -8.91 -14.51
C VAL A 497 15.69 -9.11 -14.20
N PHE A 498 16.55 -8.15 -14.57
CA PHE A 498 17.99 -8.24 -14.29
C PHE A 498 18.29 -8.12 -12.79
N ALA A 499 17.56 -7.28 -12.07
CA ALA A 499 17.66 -7.15 -10.62
C ALA A 499 16.99 -8.31 -9.86
N LYS A 500 16.42 -9.31 -10.56
CA LYS A 500 15.71 -10.47 -9.98
C LYS A 500 14.59 -10.08 -9.00
N ARG A 501 13.90 -8.96 -9.27
CA ARG A 501 12.79 -8.44 -8.45
C ARG A 501 11.45 -8.93 -8.98
N TRP A 502 11.12 -10.18 -8.69
CA TRP A 502 9.99 -10.89 -9.30
C TRP A 502 8.59 -10.37 -8.90
N MET A 503 8.45 -9.85 -7.68
CA MET A 503 7.19 -9.33 -7.12
C MET A 503 6.87 -7.90 -7.52
N ASN A 504 7.70 -7.25 -8.33
CA ASN A 504 7.43 -5.90 -8.77
C ASN A 504 6.44 -5.88 -9.94
N TYR A 505 5.41 -5.06 -9.76
CA TYR A 505 4.42 -4.73 -10.77
C TYR A 505 4.65 -3.31 -11.26
N SER A 506 4.57 -3.11 -12.57
CA SER A 506 4.74 -1.79 -13.19
C SER A 506 3.55 -1.46 -14.07
N PHE A 507 3.02 -0.24 -13.89
CA PHE A 507 1.90 0.34 -14.64
C PHE A 507 1.86 1.86 -14.46
N GLY A 508 1.27 2.56 -15.40
CA GLY A 508 1.05 4.01 -15.38
C GLY A 508 1.62 4.75 -16.59
N SER A 509 1.02 5.91 -16.86
CA SER A 509 1.37 6.77 -18.00
C SER A 509 2.53 7.74 -17.74
N SER A 510 3.19 7.66 -16.60
CA SER A 510 4.16 8.67 -16.15
C SER A 510 5.37 8.79 -17.09
N THR A 511 5.85 7.67 -17.62
CA THR A 511 6.96 7.65 -18.60
C THR A 511 6.57 8.34 -19.91
N ALA A 512 5.32 8.16 -20.36
CA ALA A 512 4.78 8.84 -21.52
C ALA A 512 4.66 10.36 -21.28
N VAL A 513 4.12 10.76 -20.12
CA VAL A 513 3.97 12.17 -19.73
C VAL A 513 5.34 12.85 -19.65
N ILE A 514 6.29 12.28 -18.90
CA ILE A 514 7.65 12.82 -18.78
C ILE A 514 8.35 12.87 -20.14
N GLY A 515 8.15 11.87 -20.99
CA GLY A 515 8.65 11.87 -22.38
C GLY A 515 8.10 13.04 -23.20
N THR A 516 6.80 13.29 -23.13
CA THR A 516 6.20 14.46 -23.81
C THR A 516 6.68 15.79 -23.23
N MET A 517 6.89 15.87 -21.91
CA MET A 517 7.49 17.05 -21.26
C MET A 517 8.93 17.29 -21.75
N ALA A 518 9.74 16.23 -21.83
CA ALA A 518 11.11 16.32 -22.30
C ALA A 518 11.18 16.75 -23.77
N ALA A 519 10.31 16.19 -24.62
CA ALA A 519 10.18 16.60 -26.02
C ALA A 519 9.76 18.08 -26.13
N ALA A 520 8.82 18.53 -25.30
CA ALA A 520 8.42 19.93 -25.24
C ALA A 520 9.59 20.87 -24.91
N CYS A 521 10.39 20.51 -23.92
CA CYS A 521 11.57 21.27 -23.53
C CYS A 521 12.62 21.29 -24.66
N LEU A 522 12.82 20.15 -25.35
CA LEU A 522 13.79 20.05 -26.44
C LEU A 522 13.42 20.92 -27.64
N VAL A 523 12.13 20.97 -28.00
CA VAL A 523 11.64 21.81 -29.12
C VAL A 523 11.81 23.30 -28.81
N ARG A 524 11.66 23.70 -27.55
CA ARG A 524 11.79 25.11 -27.11
C ARG A 524 13.21 25.53 -26.74
N ALA A 525 14.12 24.58 -26.60
CA ALA A 525 15.53 24.86 -26.37
C ALA A 525 16.26 25.30 -27.66
N LYS A 526 15.64 25.04 -28.81
CA LYS A 526 16.00 25.62 -30.11
C LYS A 526 15.27 26.94 -30.30
#